data_AF-A0A945I438-F1
#
_entry.id   AF-A0A945I438-F1
#
_cell.length_a   1.000
_cell.length_b   1.000
_cell.length_c   1.000
_cell.angle_alpha   90.00
_cell.angle_beta   90.00
_cell.angle_gamma   90.00
#
_symmetry.space_group_name_H-M   'P 1'
#
loop_
_entity.id
_entity.type
_entity.pdbx_description
1 polymer ?
#
loop_
_entity_poly.entity_id
_entity_poly.type
_entity_poly.pdbx_seq_one_letter_code
_entity_poly.pdbx_strand_id
1 'polypeptide(L)'
;WREGEEVTVAEAPYEVLDSDQYYQNPIYAVFLEGKEIRRKICDPDCANDFLILDELREEGVTDYIAMPLDFTNGEIHCASYSTRQEGGFTDVEIAALERIRPALTRVAEIFALKRTAMNLLDAYLGHQAGMKVLTGQIKRGDGQEIHAVIWFCDLRNSTPLADSMSREAFLNLLNEYFECLAGAVLDHDGEVLRFIGDAALAIFPVTEEGWSVDEACEAAVAAAKDALGRMAKLNNQRESFGAPPLGFGIGLHLGDVMYGNIGTAERIEFTVIGAAANEAARIEGLCKPLDVNFLISEQVREHLKGKWQSLGKHALRGVGDEIEVFTVKS
;
A
#
# COMPACT_ATOMS: atom_id res chain seq x y z
N TRP A 1 11.24 -9.21 -21.92
CA TRP A 1 12.58 -8.81 -22.40
C TRP A 1 12.62 -8.97 -23.90
N ARG A 2 13.17 -7.98 -24.61
CA ARG A 2 13.44 -8.02 -26.05
C ARG A 2 14.90 -7.67 -26.27
N GLU A 3 15.54 -8.26 -27.27
CA GLU A 3 16.94 -7.96 -27.57
C GLU A 3 17.11 -6.47 -27.93
N GLY A 4 18.06 -5.79 -27.27
CA GLY A 4 18.28 -4.35 -27.46
C GLY A 4 17.34 -3.45 -26.65
N GLU A 5 16.40 -4.01 -25.88
CA GLU A 5 15.49 -3.27 -25.00
C GLU A 5 15.75 -3.58 -23.52
N GLU A 6 15.35 -2.66 -22.65
CA GLU A 6 15.37 -2.90 -21.21
C GLU A 6 14.32 -3.94 -20.79
N VAL A 7 14.57 -4.62 -19.67
CA VAL A 7 13.59 -5.54 -19.10
C VAL A 7 12.44 -4.71 -18.53
N THR A 8 11.24 -4.90 -19.08
CA THR A 8 10.02 -4.33 -18.54
C THR A 8 9.41 -5.26 -17.50
N VAL A 9 8.98 -4.69 -16.38
CA VAL A 9 8.18 -5.37 -15.35
C VAL A 9 6.88 -4.58 -15.23
N ALA A 10 5.76 -5.28 -15.35
CA ALA A 10 4.44 -4.69 -15.24
C ALA A 10 3.61 -5.43 -14.20
N GLU A 11 2.73 -4.69 -13.51
CA GLU A 11 1.66 -5.25 -12.71
C GLU A 11 0.37 -5.10 -13.51
N ALA A 12 -0.39 -6.20 -13.63
CA ALA A 12 -1.70 -6.16 -14.24
C ALA A 12 -2.75 -6.03 -13.12
N PRO A 13 -3.64 -5.02 -13.16
CA PRO A 13 -4.77 -4.98 -12.23
C PRO A 13 -5.65 -6.22 -12.43
N TYR A 14 -6.35 -6.63 -11.36
CA TYR A 14 -7.16 -7.86 -11.36
C TYR A 14 -8.18 -7.89 -12.51
N GLU A 15 -8.68 -6.73 -12.91
CA GLU A 15 -9.62 -6.52 -14.01
C GLU A 15 -9.09 -6.98 -15.38
N VAL A 16 -7.76 -7.02 -15.58
CA VAL A 16 -7.15 -7.52 -16.82
C VAL A 16 -7.39 -9.02 -16.99
N LEU A 17 -7.56 -9.76 -15.88
CA LEU A 17 -7.84 -11.20 -15.89
C LEU A 17 -9.25 -11.54 -16.42
N ASP A 18 -10.13 -10.55 -16.54
CA ASP A 18 -11.49 -10.68 -17.08
C ASP A 18 -11.64 -10.12 -18.52
N SER A 19 -10.52 -9.83 -19.19
CA SER A 19 -10.52 -9.29 -20.56
C SER A 19 -10.48 -10.39 -21.63
N ASP A 20 -11.15 -10.16 -22.77
CA ASP A 20 -11.07 -11.03 -23.95
C ASP A 20 -9.61 -11.22 -24.43
N GLN A 21 -8.78 -10.18 -24.29
CA GLN A 21 -7.36 -10.24 -24.61
C GLN A 21 -6.59 -11.22 -23.72
N TYR A 22 -6.97 -11.36 -22.44
CA TYR A 22 -6.36 -12.31 -21.52
C TYR A 22 -6.79 -13.74 -21.85
N TYR A 23 -8.09 -13.98 -22.09
CA TYR A 23 -8.60 -15.31 -22.44
C TYR A 23 -8.07 -15.84 -23.79
N GLN A 24 -7.76 -14.93 -24.73
CA GLN A 24 -7.18 -15.27 -26.04
C GLN A 24 -5.64 -15.17 -26.08
N ASN A 25 -4.99 -15.13 -24.92
CA ASN A 25 -3.54 -15.18 -24.80
C ASN A 25 -3.06 -16.63 -24.60
N PRO A 26 -2.03 -17.11 -25.33
CA PRO A 26 -1.50 -18.46 -25.16
C PRO A 26 -1.03 -18.73 -23.73
N ILE A 27 -0.57 -17.71 -23.00
CA ILE A 27 -0.14 -17.82 -21.60
C ILE A 27 -1.32 -18.27 -20.70
N TYR A 28 -2.54 -17.77 -20.94
CA TYR A 28 -3.71 -18.17 -20.17
C TYR A 28 -4.04 -19.66 -20.36
N ALA A 29 -3.97 -20.14 -21.61
CA ALA A 29 -4.16 -21.55 -21.90
C ALA A 29 -3.11 -22.45 -21.22
N VAL A 30 -1.84 -21.98 -21.13
CA VAL A 30 -0.80 -22.68 -20.36
C VAL A 30 -1.14 -22.74 -18.86
N PHE A 31 -1.60 -21.63 -18.26
CA PHE A 31 -2.00 -21.60 -16.86
C PHE A 31 -3.12 -22.59 -16.53
N LEU A 32 -4.09 -22.74 -17.44
CA LEU A 32 -5.23 -23.64 -17.24
C LEU A 32 -4.88 -25.11 -17.49
N GLU A 33 -4.17 -25.40 -18.58
CA GLU A 33 -3.97 -26.77 -19.04
C GLU A 33 -2.66 -27.40 -18.55
N GLY A 34 -1.68 -26.59 -18.13
CA GLY A 34 -0.35 -27.07 -17.78
C GLY A 34 0.41 -27.67 -18.97
N LYS A 35 0.04 -27.30 -20.19
CA LYS A 35 0.63 -27.85 -21.42
C LYS A 35 1.40 -26.78 -22.17
N GLU A 36 2.49 -27.21 -22.78
CA GLU A 36 3.24 -26.37 -23.71
C GLU A 36 2.40 -26.03 -24.94
N ILE A 37 2.52 -24.78 -25.39
CA ILE A 37 1.93 -24.28 -26.62
C ILE A 37 3.05 -23.79 -27.53
N ARG A 38 3.17 -24.38 -28.71
CA ARG A 38 4.09 -23.93 -29.77
C ARG A 38 3.34 -23.55 -31.02
N ARG A 39 3.69 -22.41 -31.62
CA ARG A 39 3.18 -21.95 -32.90
C ARG A 39 4.35 -21.61 -33.81
N LYS A 40 4.55 -22.43 -34.82
CA LYS A 40 5.56 -22.19 -35.86
C LYS A 40 5.01 -21.16 -36.84
N ILE A 41 5.08 -19.89 -36.48
CA ILE A 41 4.44 -18.76 -37.18
C ILE A 41 4.85 -18.66 -38.66
N CYS A 42 6.08 -19.07 -39.01
CA CYS A 42 6.54 -19.08 -40.40
C CYS A 42 5.92 -20.19 -41.27
N ASP A 43 5.22 -21.16 -40.68
CA ASP A 43 4.49 -22.19 -41.41
C ASP A 43 3.19 -21.59 -41.97
N PRO A 44 2.93 -21.67 -43.29
CA PRO A 44 1.68 -21.21 -43.90
C PRO A 44 0.42 -21.82 -43.29
N ASP A 45 0.52 -23.03 -42.73
CA ASP A 45 -0.59 -23.76 -42.12
C ASP A 45 -0.70 -23.52 -40.60
N CYS A 46 0.10 -22.61 -40.02
CA CYS A 46 0.04 -22.29 -38.61
C CYS A 46 -1.34 -21.73 -38.22
N ALA A 47 -1.99 -22.36 -37.24
CA ALA A 47 -3.25 -21.87 -36.68
C ALA A 47 -3.08 -20.44 -36.12
N ASN A 48 -4.06 -19.58 -36.41
CA ASN A 48 -4.15 -18.23 -35.85
C ASN A 48 -5.17 -18.19 -34.71
N ASP A 49 -4.89 -18.93 -33.65
CA ASP A 49 -5.80 -19.17 -32.53
C ASP A 49 -5.56 -18.26 -31.31
N PHE A 50 -4.59 -17.34 -31.41
CA PHE A 50 -4.32 -16.32 -30.39
C PHE A 50 -4.01 -14.96 -31.01
N LEU A 51 -4.56 -13.89 -30.41
CA LEU A 51 -4.43 -12.52 -30.94
C LEU A 51 -2.97 -12.03 -31.03
N ILE A 52 -2.13 -12.43 -30.08
CA ILE A 52 -0.72 -12.04 -30.04
C ILE A 52 0.07 -12.53 -31.29
N LEU A 53 -0.41 -13.57 -31.99
CA LEU A 53 0.29 -14.11 -33.15
C LEU A 53 0.30 -13.14 -34.34
N ASP A 54 -0.72 -12.29 -34.48
CA ASP A 54 -0.77 -11.25 -35.53
C ASP A 54 0.32 -10.21 -35.30
N GLU A 55 0.45 -9.71 -34.07
CA GLU A 55 1.51 -8.77 -33.67
C GLU A 55 2.90 -9.39 -33.83
N LEU A 56 3.08 -10.65 -33.41
CA LEU A 56 4.35 -11.36 -33.57
C LEU A 56 4.74 -11.54 -35.06
N ARG A 57 3.76 -11.78 -35.95
CA ARG A 57 4.02 -11.82 -37.40
C ARG A 57 4.50 -10.47 -37.94
N GLU A 58 3.87 -9.37 -37.53
CA GLU A 58 4.27 -8.02 -37.92
C GLU A 58 5.69 -7.69 -37.43
N GLU A 59 6.07 -8.20 -36.25
CA GLU A 59 7.42 -8.10 -35.70
C GLU A 59 8.44 -9.05 -36.35
N GLY A 60 8.04 -9.86 -37.34
CA GLY A 60 8.91 -10.80 -38.05
C GLY A 60 9.29 -12.04 -37.25
N VAL A 61 8.54 -12.38 -36.21
CA VAL A 61 8.74 -13.61 -35.43
C VAL A 61 8.30 -14.82 -36.27
N THR A 62 9.13 -15.86 -36.26
CA THR A 62 8.96 -17.08 -37.08
C THR A 62 8.51 -18.28 -36.26
N ASP A 63 8.68 -18.26 -34.94
CA ASP A 63 8.29 -19.34 -34.03
C ASP A 63 8.09 -18.80 -32.61
N TYR A 64 7.09 -19.34 -31.91
CA TYR A 64 6.69 -18.95 -30.57
C TYR A 64 6.44 -20.20 -29.72
N ILE A 65 6.98 -20.23 -28.51
CA ILE A 65 6.82 -21.32 -27.55
C ILE A 65 6.45 -20.75 -26.19
N ALA A 66 5.39 -21.27 -25.57
CA ALA A 66 4.99 -20.99 -24.20
C ALA A 66 5.05 -22.30 -23.38
N MET A 67 5.89 -22.31 -22.35
CA MET A 67 6.15 -23.49 -21.52
C MET A 67 5.61 -23.29 -20.09
N PRO A 68 4.99 -24.32 -19.48
CA PRO A 68 4.55 -24.26 -18.10
C PRO A 68 5.74 -24.22 -17.13
N LEU A 69 5.54 -23.50 -16.03
CA LEU A 69 6.43 -23.44 -14.88
C LEU A 69 5.66 -23.95 -13.66
N ASP A 70 5.83 -25.23 -13.32
CA ASP A 70 5.09 -25.89 -12.24
C ASP A 70 5.67 -25.50 -10.87
N PHE A 71 4.98 -24.64 -10.12
CA PHE A 71 5.40 -24.24 -8.79
C PHE A 71 5.07 -25.31 -7.74
N THR A 72 5.82 -25.33 -6.63
CA THR A 72 5.65 -26.34 -5.57
C THR A 72 4.35 -26.21 -4.78
N ASN A 73 3.72 -25.03 -4.83
CA ASN A 73 2.40 -24.76 -4.25
C ASN A 73 1.23 -25.31 -5.11
N GLY A 74 1.51 -25.89 -6.28
CA GLY A 74 0.50 -26.42 -7.21
C GLY A 74 -0.01 -25.40 -8.24
N GLU A 75 0.48 -24.16 -8.22
CA GLU A 75 0.19 -23.18 -9.27
C GLU A 75 1.01 -23.46 -10.53
N ILE A 76 0.44 -23.13 -11.68
CA ILE A 76 1.10 -23.21 -12.98
C ILE A 76 1.33 -21.80 -13.49
N HIS A 77 2.61 -21.45 -13.66
CA HIS A 77 3.04 -20.21 -14.29
C HIS A 77 3.57 -20.50 -15.71
N CYS A 78 4.08 -19.50 -16.41
CA CYS A 78 4.45 -19.64 -17.82
C CYS A 78 5.69 -18.82 -18.15
N ALA A 79 6.58 -19.41 -18.94
CA ALA A 79 7.63 -18.68 -19.66
C ALA A 79 7.36 -18.80 -21.16
N SER A 80 7.40 -17.68 -21.88
CA SER A 80 7.29 -17.69 -23.34
C SER A 80 8.56 -17.18 -24.01
N TYR A 81 8.83 -17.74 -25.19
CA TYR A 81 10.01 -17.51 -26.01
C TYR A 81 9.56 -17.31 -27.45
N SER A 82 10.19 -16.37 -28.14
CA SER A 82 9.98 -16.12 -29.56
C SER A 82 11.32 -15.96 -30.27
N THR A 83 11.36 -16.27 -31.56
CA THR A 83 12.56 -16.08 -32.40
C THR A 83 12.20 -15.49 -33.75
N ARG A 84 13.14 -14.74 -34.33
CA ARG A 84 13.07 -14.22 -35.72
C ARG A 84 13.95 -15.04 -36.67
N GLN A 85 14.58 -16.11 -36.19
CA GLN A 85 15.43 -16.99 -36.99
C GLN A 85 14.64 -17.61 -38.14
N GLU A 86 15.22 -17.63 -39.34
CA GLU A 86 14.60 -18.30 -40.49
C GLU A 86 14.33 -19.78 -40.18
N GLY A 87 13.09 -20.23 -40.39
CA GLY A 87 12.67 -21.61 -40.09
C GLY A 87 12.32 -21.90 -38.63
N GLY A 88 12.44 -20.92 -37.72
CA GLY A 88 12.05 -21.04 -36.31
C GLY A 88 13.14 -21.63 -35.40
N PHE A 89 12.75 -22.10 -34.21
CA PHE A 89 13.66 -22.78 -33.29
C PHE A 89 14.06 -24.15 -33.84
N THR A 90 15.34 -24.47 -33.75
CA THR A 90 15.87 -25.81 -34.00
C THR A 90 15.56 -26.76 -32.84
N ASP A 91 15.56 -28.07 -33.10
CA ASP A 91 15.34 -29.09 -32.05
C ASP A 91 16.38 -28.99 -30.93
N VAL A 92 17.61 -28.58 -31.24
CA VAL A 92 18.69 -28.39 -30.27
C VAL A 92 18.39 -27.21 -29.34
N GLU A 93 17.85 -26.10 -29.87
CA GLU A 93 17.46 -24.93 -29.09
C GLU A 93 16.26 -25.24 -28.19
N ILE A 94 15.27 -25.97 -28.70
CA ILE A 94 14.11 -26.41 -27.90
C ILE A 94 14.56 -27.31 -26.75
N ALA A 95 15.41 -28.31 -27.03
CA ALA A 95 15.97 -29.15 -25.98
C ALA A 95 16.79 -28.35 -24.95
N ALA A 96 17.42 -27.25 -25.36
CA ALA A 96 18.10 -26.35 -24.44
C ALA A 96 17.10 -25.58 -23.56
N LEU A 97 15.98 -25.09 -24.11
CA LEU A 97 14.89 -24.45 -23.36
C LEU A 97 14.28 -25.42 -22.33
N GLU A 98 13.97 -26.65 -22.75
CA GLU A 98 13.48 -27.71 -21.86
C GLU A 98 14.47 -28.02 -20.73
N ARG A 99 15.77 -28.04 -21.03
CA ARG A 99 16.83 -28.31 -20.04
C ARG A 99 16.95 -27.18 -19.00
N ILE A 100 16.77 -25.92 -19.39
CA ILE A 100 16.82 -24.79 -18.44
C ILE A 100 15.51 -24.60 -17.66
N ARG A 101 14.39 -25.10 -18.20
CA ARG A 101 13.04 -24.90 -17.64
C ARG A 101 12.95 -25.25 -16.14
N PRO A 102 13.48 -26.38 -15.62
CA PRO A 102 13.38 -26.68 -14.19
C PRO A 102 14.10 -25.66 -13.29
N ALA A 103 15.28 -25.21 -13.70
CA ALA A 103 16.05 -24.21 -12.96
C ALA A 103 15.35 -22.84 -13.00
N LEU A 104 14.86 -22.43 -14.18
CA LEU A 104 14.07 -21.21 -14.34
C LEU A 104 12.80 -21.25 -13.48
N THR A 105 12.09 -22.38 -13.45
CA THR A 105 10.88 -22.57 -12.63
C THR A 105 11.15 -22.28 -11.16
N ARG A 106 12.24 -22.83 -10.60
CA ARG A 106 12.62 -22.59 -9.20
C ARG A 106 13.01 -21.15 -8.92
N VAL A 107 13.74 -20.51 -9.85
CA VAL A 107 14.11 -19.09 -9.70
C VAL A 107 12.86 -18.20 -9.77
N ALA A 108 11.98 -18.42 -10.75
CA ALA A 108 10.74 -17.68 -10.91
C ALA A 108 9.84 -17.80 -9.67
N GLU A 109 9.75 -18.99 -9.10
CA GLU A 109 8.99 -19.24 -7.87
C GLU A 109 9.55 -18.47 -6.66
N ILE A 110 10.88 -18.40 -6.50
CA ILE A 110 11.49 -17.60 -5.43
C ILE A 110 11.15 -16.11 -5.60
N PHE A 111 11.21 -15.58 -6.83
CA PHE A 111 10.85 -14.19 -7.10
C PHE A 111 9.36 -13.93 -6.86
N ALA A 112 8.48 -14.83 -7.29
CA ALA A 112 7.05 -14.75 -7.05
C ALA A 112 6.74 -14.77 -5.55
N LEU A 113 7.31 -15.72 -4.80
CA LEU A 113 7.15 -15.82 -3.35
C LEU A 113 7.67 -14.58 -2.62
N LYS A 114 8.84 -14.05 -3.03
CA LYS A 114 9.38 -12.82 -2.44
C LYS A 114 8.47 -11.63 -2.71
N ARG A 115 7.94 -11.49 -3.93
CA ARG A 115 7.00 -10.44 -4.28
C ARG A 115 5.69 -10.55 -3.49
N THR A 116 5.13 -11.74 -3.37
CA THR A 116 3.94 -11.98 -2.53
C THR A 116 4.22 -11.63 -1.06
N ALA A 117 5.36 -12.03 -0.52
CA ALA A 117 5.75 -11.68 0.84
C ALA A 117 5.87 -10.17 1.03
N MET A 118 6.49 -9.44 0.09
CA MET A 118 6.59 -7.98 0.13
C MET A 118 5.21 -7.33 0.04
N ASN A 119 4.37 -7.73 -0.92
CA ASN A 119 3.02 -7.17 -1.07
C ASN A 119 2.16 -7.37 0.19
N LEU A 120 2.25 -8.54 0.82
CA LEU A 120 1.57 -8.78 2.10
C LEU A 120 2.15 -7.93 3.21
N LEU A 121 3.47 -7.85 3.35
CA LEU A 121 4.10 -7.03 4.38
C LEU A 121 3.75 -5.54 4.21
N ASP A 122 3.77 -5.02 2.99
CA ASP A 122 3.41 -3.64 2.68
C ASP A 122 1.94 -3.36 3.01
N ALA A 123 1.02 -4.28 2.67
CA ALA A 123 -0.40 -4.12 2.96
C ALA A 123 -0.75 -4.18 4.45
N TYR A 124 0.00 -4.96 5.25
CA TYR A 124 -0.33 -5.18 6.67
C TYR A 124 0.55 -4.40 7.66
N LEU A 125 1.77 -4.02 7.28
CA LEU A 125 2.71 -3.31 8.13
C LEU A 125 3.12 -1.94 7.56
N GLY A 126 2.86 -1.66 6.28
CA GLY A 126 3.42 -0.52 5.56
C GLY A 126 4.81 -0.80 5.00
N HIS A 127 5.19 -0.08 3.95
CA HIS A 127 6.38 -0.36 3.15
C HIS A 127 7.70 -0.41 3.95
N GLN A 128 7.93 0.60 4.81
CA GLN A 128 9.15 0.71 5.61
C GLN A 128 9.26 -0.39 6.68
N ALA A 129 8.20 -0.57 7.48
CA ALA A 129 8.17 -1.60 8.52
C ALA A 129 8.22 -3.01 7.91
N GLY A 130 7.47 -3.24 6.83
CA GLY A 130 7.48 -4.50 6.07
C GLY A 130 8.88 -4.88 5.61
N MET A 131 9.64 -3.93 5.05
CA MET A 131 11.00 -4.19 4.60
C MET A 131 12.00 -4.47 5.71
N LYS A 132 11.90 -3.74 6.84
CA LYS A 132 12.73 -4.01 8.02
C LYS A 132 12.45 -5.40 8.62
N VAL A 133 11.19 -5.85 8.60
CA VAL A 133 10.81 -7.20 9.02
C VAL A 133 11.34 -8.25 8.05
N LEU A 134 11.16 -8.05 6.73
CA LEU A 134 11.62 -9.00 5.70
C LEU A 134 13.14 -9.23 5.75
N THR A 135 13.90 -8.16 5.99
CA THR A 135 15.37 -8.20 6.06
C THR A 135 15.89 -8.70 7.41
N GLY A 136 15.00 -9.01 8.37
CA GLY A 136 15.36 -9.49 9.70
C GLY A 136 16.05 -8.43 10.58
N GLN A 137 15.94 -7.15 10.23
CA GLN A 137 16.57 -6.04 10.93
C GLN A 137 15.90 -5.72 12.28
N ILE A 138 14.73 -6.29 12.57
CA ILE A 138 14.00 -6.01 13.81
C ILE A 138 13.53 -7.32 14.43
N LYS A 139 14.18 -7.75 15.51
CA LYS A 139 13.75 -8.86 16.37
C LYS A 139 12.86 -8.34 17.50
N ARG A 140 12.16 -9.25 18.17
CA ARG A 140 11.34 -8.92 19.35
C ARG A 140 12.21 -8.24 20.43
N GLY A 141 11.80 -7.06 20.87
CA GLY A 141 12.56 -6.25 21.83
C GLY A 141 13.55 -5.27 21.18
N ASP A 142 13.74 -5.34 19.87
CA ASP A 142 14.43 -4.31 19.11
C ASP A 142 13.45 -3.14 18.90
N GLY A 143 13.81 -1.99 19.47
CA GLY A 143 13.12 -0.73 19.28
C GLY A 143 14.17 0.37 19.14
N GLN A 144 13.90 1.33 18.27
CA GLN A 144 14.73 2.53 18.11
C GLN A 144 13.95 3.75 18.55
N GLU A 145 14.58 4.60 19.35
CA GLU A 145 13.99 5.88 19.71
C GLU A 145 14.05 6.74 18.46
N ILE A 146 12.89 7.18 18.00
CA ILE A 146 12.76 8.06 16.85
C ILE A 146 12.05 9.33 17.28
N HIS A 147 12.40 10.41 16.60
CA HIS A 147 11.63 11.63 16.63
C HIS A 147 10.62 11.59 15.48
N ALA A 148 9.35 11.93 15.72
CA ALA A 148 8.33 11.86 14.66
C ALA A 148 7.17 12.81 14.92
N VAL A 149 6.50 13.24 13.86
CA VAL A 149 5.14 13.77 13.97
C VAL A 149 4.19 12.59 14.03
N ILE A 150 3.50 12.45 15.15
CA ILE A 150 2.52 11.41 15.38
C ILE A 150 1.15 11.94 15.00
N TRP A 151 0.47 11.15 14.18
CA TRP A 151 -0.90 11.36 13.74
C TRP A 151 -1.82 10.40 14.46
N PHE A 152 -2.89 10.92 15.04
CA PHE A 152 -4.01 10.13 15.51
C PHE A 152 -5.31 10.68 14.93
N CYS A 153 -6.18 9.82 14.42
CA CYS A 153 -7.52 10.21 13.99
C CYS A 153 -8.57 9.22 14.45
N ASP A 154 -9.80 9.69 14.65
CA ASP A 154 -10.94 8.90 15.14
C ASP A 154 -12.25 9.32 14.47
N LEU A 155 -13.17 8.36 14.30
CA LEU A 155 -14.49 8.59 13.73
C LEU A 155 -15.49 8.92 14.86
N ARG A 156 -16.07 10.12 14.82
CA ARG A 156 -17.03 10.53 15.85
C ARG A 156 -18.31 9.71 15.75
N ASN A 157 -18.76 9.25 16.91
CA ASN A 157 -20.04 8.56 17.07
C ASN A 157 -20.15 7.30 16.19
N SER A 158 -19.03 6.57 16.03
CA SER A 158 -18.99 5.32 15.27
C SER A 158 -19.89 4.22 15.83
N THR A 159 -20.04 4.11 17.15
CA THR A 159 -20.92 3.08 17.76
C THR A 159 -22.39 3.28 17.39
N PRO A 160 -23.02 4.47 17.60
CA PRO A 160 -24.36 4.72 17.09
C PRO A 160 -24.50 4.52 15.57
N LEU A 161 -23.46 4.86 14.81
CA LEU A 161 -23.44 4.70 13.36
C LEU A 161 -23.49 3.21 12.98
N ALA A 162 -22.65 2.37 13.59
CA ALA A 162 -22.63 0.92 13.40
C ALA A 162 -23.96 0.26 13.77
N ASP A 163 -24.59 0.68 14.87
CA ASP A 163 -25.90 0.16 15.30
C ASP A 163 -27.04 0.49 14.31
N SER A 164 -26.88 1.53 13.50
CA SER A 164 -27.90 2.02 12.58
C SER A 164 -27.86 1.39 11.18
N MET A 165 -26.86 0.55 10.88
CA MET A 165 -26.64 0.00 9.54
C MET A 165 -26.27 -1.48 9.55
N SER A 166 -26.28 -2.10 8.37
CA SER A 166 -25.79 -3.48 8.24
C SER A 166 -24.28 -3.53 8.44
N ARG A 167 -23.79 -4.69 8.90
CA ARG A 167 -22.34 -4.94 9.06
C ARG A 167 -21.55 -4.66 7.78
N GLU A 168 -22.08 -5.07 6.63
CA GLU A 168 -21.44 -4.85 5.33
C GLU A 168 -21.39 -3.36 4.96
N ALA A 169 -22.47 -2.63 5.17
CA ALA A 169 -22.51 -1.18 4.94
C ALA A 169 -21.53 -0.44 5.85
N PHE A 170 -21.42 -0.84 7.13
CA PHE A 170 -20.47 -0.23 8.05
C PHE A 170 -19.01 -0.49 7.66
N LEU A 171 -18.69 -1.71 7.22
CA LEU A 171 -17.34 -2.04 6.75
C LEU A 171 -16.96 -1.23 5.49
N ASN A 172 -17.87 -1.11 4.53
CA ASN A 172 -17.62 -0.29 3.34
C ASN A 172 -17.43 1.19 3.70
N LEU A 173 -18.27 1.72 4.59
CA LEU A 173 -18.13 3.09 5.09
C LEU A 173 -16.81 3.32 5.81
N LEU A 174 -16.37 2.35 6.61
CA LEU A 174 -15.11 2.42 7.33
C LEU A 174 -13.91 2.42 6.36
N ASN A 175 -13.98 1.63 5.29
CA ASN A 175 -12.96 1.66 4.23
C ASN A 175 -12.93 3.02 3.51
N GLU A 176 -14.08 3.58 3.13
CA GLU A 176 -14.16 4.92 2.52
C GLU A 176 -13.60 6.02 3.45
N TYR A 177 -13.88 5.90 4.74
CA TYR A 177 -13.35 6.80 5.77
C TYR A 177 -11.83 6.68 5.90
N PHE A 178 -11.29 5.47 5.98
CA PHE A 178 -9.83 5.27 6.05
C PHE A 178 -9.12 5.66 4.76
N GLU A 179 -9.74 5.51 3.59
CA GLU A 179 -9.19 6.02 2.33
C GLU A 179 -9.05 7.55 2.35
N CYS A 180 -9.99 8.24 3.02
CA CYS A 180 -9.89 9.69 3.20
C CYS A 180 -8.77 10.10 4.16
N LEU A 181 -8.57 9.36 5.25
CA LEU A 181 -7.62 9.75 6.31
C LEU A 181 -6.26 9.05 6.17
N ALA A 182 -6.22 7.73 6.27
CA ALA A 182 -5.02 6.93 6.14
C ALA A 182 -4.45 6.97 4.72
N GLY A 183 -5.32 7.00 3.70
CA GLY A 183 -4.88 7.21 2.31
C GLY A 183 -4.15 8.54 2.13
N ALA A 184 -4.63 9.62 2.74
CA ALA A 184 -3.94 10.92 2.70
C ALA A 184 -2.60 10.91 3.44
N VAL A 185 -2.44 10.09 4.48
CA VAL A 185 -1.13 9.90 5.12
C VAL A 185 -0.16 9.22 4.15
N LEU A 186 -0.60 8.12 3.51
CA LEU A 186 0.23 7.34 2.58
C LEU A 186 0.63 8.15 1.34
N ASP A 187 -0.30 8.93 0.77
CA ASP A 187 -0.05 9.79 -0.40
C ASP A 187 0.91 10.95 -0.11
N HIS A 188 1.20 11.20 1.17
CA HIS A 188 2.15 12.19 1.66
C HIS A 188 3.35 11.53 2.37
N ASP A 189 3.67 10.29 1.99
CA ASP A 189 4.83 9.50 2.45
C ASP A 189 4.88 9.24 3.97
N GLY A 190 3.75 9.40 4.67
CA GLY A 190 3.62 9.00 6.06
C GLY A 190 3.42 7.48 6.21
N GLU A 191 3.69 6.97 7.41
CA GLU A 191 3.53 5.55 7.74
C GLU A 191 2.28 5.33 8.59
N VAL A 192 1.29 4.59 8.05
CA VAL A 192 0.13 4.13 8.82
C VAL A 192 0.53 2.86 9.57
N LEU A 193 0.59 2.95 10.90
CA LEU A 193 1.11 1.86 11.74
C LEU A 193 0.02 0.84 12.05
N ARG A 194 -1.19 1.32 12.37
CA ARG A 194 -2.31 0.44 12.73
C ARG A 194 -3.64 1.17 12.74
N PHE A 195 -4.67 0.36 12.53
CA PHE A 195 -6.07 0.70 12.78
C PHE A 195 -6.49 0.18 14.16
N ILE A 196 -7.16 1.03 14.95
CA ILE A 196 -7.62 0.73 16.31
C ILE A 196 -9.14 0.93 16.34
N GLY A 197 -9.87 -0.09 15.89
CA GLY A 197 -11.31 0.05 15.64
C GLY A 197 -11.54 1.02 14.47
N ASP A 198 -12.13 2.17 14.78
CA ASP A 198 -12.42 3.28 13.87
C ASP A 198 -11.38 4.42 13.94
N ALA A 199 -10.34 4.24 14.75
CA ALA A 199 -9.19 5.14 14.79
C ALA A 199 -8.02 4.64 13.93
N ALA A 200 -7.13 5.55 13.54
CA ALA A 200 -5.85 5.21 12.92
C ALA A 200 -4.69 5.93 13.62
N LEU A 201 -3.59 5.22 13.80
CA LEU A 201 -2.31 5.73 14.26
C LEU A 201 -1.31 5.71 13.12
N ALA A 202 -0.71 6.86 12.84
CA ALA A 202 0.30 7.04 11.82
C ALA A 202 1.46 7.92 12.32
N ILE A 203 2.57 7.91 11.60
CA ILE A 203 3.72 8.76 11.88
C ILE A 203 4.34 9.33 10.62
N PHE A 204 5.01 10.47 10.79
CA PHE A 204 5.93 11.07 9.82
C PHE A 204 7.30 11.09 10.51
N PRO A 205 8.14 10.06 10.29
CA PRO A 205 9.39 9.90 11.03
C PRO A 205 10.44 10.92 10.59
N VAL A 206 11.12 11.52 11.56
CA VAL A 206 12.29 12.38 11.34
C VAL A 206 13.52 11.47 11.36
N THR A 207 14.30 11.48 10.27
CA THR A 207 15.47 10.61 10.13
C THR A 207 16.64 11.36 9.51
N GLU A 208 17.87 10.99 9.85
CA GLU A 208 19.08 11.69 9.34
C GLU A 208 19.22 11.63 7.81
N GLU A 209 18.73 10.55 7.20
CA GLU A 209 18.78 10.33 5.74
C GLU A 209 17.45 10.71 5.03
N GLY A 210 16.42 11.09 5.79
CA GLY A 210 15.08 11.40 5.29
C GLY A 210 14.66 12.81 5.65
N TRP A 211 13.48 12.97 6.27
CA TRP A 211 12.95 14.28 6.60
C TRP A 211 13.62 14.91 7.81
N SER A 212 13.89 16.21 7.68
CA SER A 212 14.04 17.13 8.80
C SER A 212 12.72 17.28 9.58
N VAL A 213 12.81 17.86 10.78
CA VAL A 213 11.61 18.14 11.62
C VAL A 213 10.61 19.05 10.90
N ASP A 214 11.11 20.07 10.21
CA ASP A 214 10.28 21.02 9.45
C ASP A 214 9.54 20.30 8.31
N GLU A 215 10.25 19.46 7.54
CA GLU A 215 9.65 18.69 6.43
C GLU A 215 8.61 17.68 6.92
N ALA A 216 8.89 16.96 8.01
CA ALA A 216 7.93 16.02 8.59
C ALA A 216 6.66 16.74 9.09
N CYS A 217 6.80 17.91 9.72
CA CYS A 217 5.67 18.75 10.13
C CYS A 217 4.87 19.27 8.94
N GLU A 218 5.56 19.75 7.90
CA GLU A 218 4.92 20.23 6.67
C GLU A 218 4.16 19.11 5.95
N ALA A 219 4.75 17.92 5.82
CA ALA A 219 4.14 16.74 5.22
C ALA A 219 2.90 16.29 6.01
N ALA A 220 3.01 16.17 7.34
CA ALA A 220 1.89 15.78 8.19
C ALA A 220 0.70 16.76 8.11
N VAL A 221 0.98 18.07 8.04
CA VAL A 221 -0.06 19.08 7.87
C VAL A 221 -0.64 19.08 6.46
N ALA A 222 0.17 18.82 5.43
CA ALA A 222 -0.31 18.68 4.05
C ALA A 222 -1.27 17.49 3.94
N ALA A 223 -0.88 16.33 4.49
CA ALA A 223 -1.73 15.15 4.61
C ALA A 223 -3.04 15.45 5.35
N ALA A 224 -2.99 16.19 6.46
CA ALA A 224 -4.20 16.55 7.20
C ALA A 224 -5.13 17.46 6.39
N LYS A 225 -4.59 18.40 5.62
CA LYS A 225 -5.39 19.27 4.74
C LYS A 225 -6.04 18.49 3.60
N ASP A 226 -5.31 17.55 3.00
CA ASP A 226 -5.85 16.66 1.98
C ASP A 226 -6.97 15.79 2.57
N ALA A 227 -6.73 15.18 3.73
CA ALA A 227 -7.72 14.39 4.46
C ALA A 227 -9.01 15.18 4.76
N LEU A 228 -8.89 16.43 5.21
CA LEU A 228 -10.03 17.34 5.39
C LEU A 228 -10.80 17.55 4.08
N GLY A 229 -10.09 17.72 2.96
CA GLY A 229 -10.67 17.87 1.62
C GLY A 229 -11.37 16.61 1.12
N ARG A 230 -10.77 15.43 1.32
CA ARG A 230 -11.37 14.12 0.99
C ARG A 230 -12.63 13.87 1.81
N MET A 231 -12.58 14.14 3.12
CA MET A 231 -13.74 14.04 4.00
C MET A 231 -14.87 15.00 3.63
N ALA A 232 -14.53 16.23 3.22
CA ALA A 232 -15.54 17.18 2.74
C ALA A 232 -16.25 16.66 1.47
N LYS A 233 -15.49 16.08 0.52
CA LYS A 233 -16.07 15.45 -0.68
C LYS A 233 -16.95 14.26 -0.33
N LEU A 234 -16.48 13.36 0.56
CA LEU A 234 -17.25 12.21 1.03
C LEU A 234 -18.55 12.65 1.71
N ASN A 235 -18.50 13.65 2.59
CA ASN A 235 -19.69 14.16 3.27
C ASN A 235 -20.69 14.81 2.30
N ASN A 236 -20.22 15.58 1.31
CA ASN A 236 -21.10 16.13 0.28
C ASN A 236 -21.80 15.03 -0.52
N GLN A 237 -21.10 13.95 -0.86
CA GLN A 237 -21.71 12.80 -1.52
C GLN A 237 -22.76 12.14 -0.64
N ARG A 238 -22.43 11.87 0.63
CA ARG A 238 -23.37 11.28 1.60
C ARG A 238 -24.64 12.10 1.75
N GLU A 239 -24.52 13.41 1.89
CA GLU A 239 -25.66 14.32 1.98
C GLU A 239 -26.52 14.29 0.71
N SER A 240 -25.90 14.19 -0.48
CA SER A 240 -26.64 14.05 -1.74
C SER A 240 -27.47 12.77 -1.84
N PHE A 241 -27.09 11.73 -1.08
CA PHE A 241 -27.84 10.48 -0.92
C PHE A 241 -28.73 10.46 0.32
N GLY A 242 -28.88 11.59 1.02
CA GLY A 242 -29.72 11.71 2.22
C GLY A 242 -29.13 11.06 3.47
N ALA A 243 -27.84 10.70 3.46
CA ALA A 243 -27.13 10.18 4.63
C ALA A 243 -26.47 11.33 5.42
N PRO A 244 -26.40 11.24 6.76
CA PRO A 244 -25.76 12.26 7.58
C PRO A 244 -24.23 12.30 7.33
N PRO A 245 -23.61 13.49 7.45
CA PRO A 245 -22.17 13.64 7.34
C PRO A 245 -21.46 12.91 8.49
N LEU A 246 -20.26 12.43 8.20
CA LEU A 246 -19.35 11.84 9.18
C LEU A 246 -18.59 12.95 9.91
N GLY A 247 -18.60 12.88 11.24
CA GLY A 247 -17.72 13.69 12.09
C GLY A 247 -16.43 12.93 12.39
N PHE A 248 -15.32 13.65 12.54
CA PHE A 248 -14.01 13.04 12.82
C PHE A 248 -13.11 14.01 13.59
N GLY A 249 -11.97 13.52 14.05
CA GLY A 249 -10.89 14.34 14.59
C GLY A 249 -9.54 13.87 14.05
N ILE A 250 -8.63 14.81 13.87
CA ILE A 250 -7.21 14.57 13.55
C ILE A 250 -6.38 15.37 14.55
N GLY A 251 -5.52 14.69 15.30
CA GLY A 251 -4.55 15.29 16.21
C GLY A 251 -3.12 15.00 15.75
N LEU A 252 -2.30 16.05 15.64
CA LEU A 252 -0.87 15.94 15.36
C LEU A 252 -0.02 16.40 16.54
N HIS A 253 1.00 15.62 16.86
CA HIS A 253 1.97 15.96 17.90
C HIS A 253 3.38 15.54 17.51
N LEU A 254 4.35 16.41 17.77
CA LEU A 254 5.77 16.15 17.51
C LEU A 254 6.46 15.75 18.81
N GLY A 255 7.10 14.59 18.83
CA GLY A 255 7.86 14.14 19.99
C GLY A 255 8.58 12.82 19.78
N ASP A 256 9.30 12.40 20.82
CA ASP A 256 10.06 11.15 20.82
C ASP A 256 9.18 9.95 21.15
N VAL A 257 9.36 8.89 20.38
CA VAL A 257 8.66 7.61 20.56
C VAL A 257 9.61 6.44 20.37
N MET A 258 9.31 5.36 21.07
CA MET A 258 9.93 4.08 20.82
C MET A 258 9.22 3.40 19.65
N TYR A 259 9.91 3.26 18.52
CA TYR A 259 9.41 2.62 17.29
C TYR A 259 10.02 1.24 17.13
N GLY A 260 9.19 0.20 17.02
CA GLY A 260 9.68 -1.16 16.79
C GLY A 260 8.66 -2.27 17.04
N ASN A 261 9.21 -3.48 17.20
CA ASN A 261 8.45 -4.72 17.31
C ASN A 261 8.05 -5.00 18.77
N ILE A 262 6.76 -4.85 19.07
CA ILE A 262 6.20 -5.02 20.42
C ILE A 262 5.23 -6.20 20.42
N GLY A 263 5.35 -7.09 21.40
CA GLY A 263 4.41 -8.20 21.58
C GLY A 263 5.04 -9.48 22.11
N THR A 264 4.48 -10.60 21.69
CA THR A 264 4.88 -11.96 22.05
C THR A 264 5.71 -12.60 20.94
N ALA A 265 6.23 -13.81 21.16
CA ALA A 265 6.99 -14.53 20.12
C ALA A 265 6.10 -14.93 18.92
N GLU A 266 4.81 -15.13 19.15
CA GLU A 266 3.84 -15.62 18.15
C GLU A 266 3.04 -14.48 17.51
N ARG A 267 3.04 -13.30 18.15
CA ARG A 267 2.34 -12.11 17.66
C ARG A 267 3.15 -10.87 18.00
N ILE A 268 3.74 -10.29 16.98
CA ILE A 268 4.51 -9.05 17.03
C ILE A 268 3.73 -7.99 16.26
N GLU A 269 3.58 -6.82 16.85
CA GLU A 269 2.98 -5.64 16.22
C GLU A 269 4.09 -4.60 16.04
N PHE A 270 4.16 -4.05 14.84
CA PHE A 270 5.06 -2.95 14.54
C PHE A 270 4.34 -1.64 14.90
N THR A 271 4.80 -0.93 15.93
CA THR A 271 4.10 0.29 16.39
C THR A 271 5.05 1.23 17.13
N VAL A 272 4.58 2.47 17.34
CA VAL A 272 5.16 3.40 18.30
C VAL A 272 4.53 3.27 19.68
N ILE A 273 5.34 3.44 20.72
CA ILE A 273 4.90 3.64 22.11
C ILE A 273 5.68 4.81 22.73
N GLY A 274 5.03 5.56 23.62
CA GLY A 274 5.66 6.68 24.30
C GLY A 274 4.64 7.68 24.80
N ALA A 275 5.12 8.67 25.56
CA ALA A 275 4.27 9.78 26.03
C ALA A 275 3.69 10.55 24.84
N ALA A 276 4.51 10.87 23.84
CA ALA A 276 4.12 11.61 22.64
C ALA A 276 2.97 10.92 21.86
N ALA A 277 2.97 9.58 21.75
CA ALA A 277 1.89 8.85 21.09
C ALA A 277 0.54 8.98 21.84
N ASN A 278 0.59 8.97 23.17
CA ASN A 278 -0.60 9.21 23.99
C ASN A 278 -1.04 10.68 23.93
N GLU A 279 -0.10 11.62 23.80
CA GLU A 279 -0.39 13.05 23.66
C GLU A 279 -1.10 13.34 22.33
N ALA A 280 -0.65 12.74 21.22
CA ALA A 280 -1.33 12.83 19.93
C ALA A 280 -2.81 12.36 20.03
N ALA A 281 -3.05 11.20 20.64
CA ALA A 281 -4.41 10.68 20.84
C ALA A 281 -5.26 11.59 21.73
N ARG A 282 -4.67 12.22 22.76
CA ARG A 282 -5.39 13.17 23.61
C ARG A 282 -5.69 14.49 22.91
N ILE A 283 -4.77 14.96 22.05
CA ILE A 283 -4.98 16.14 21.21
C ILE A 283 -6.10 15.87 20.20
N GLU A 284 -6.12 14.70 19.56
CA GLU A 284 -7.26 14.28 18.74
C GLU A 284 -8.56 14.35 19.57
N GLY A 285 -8.57 13.79 20.79
CA GLY A 285 -9.75 13.82 21.65
C GLY A 285 -10.25 15.21 22.03
N LEU A 286 -9.43 16.26 21.94
CA LEU A 286 -9.85 17.67 22.11
C LEU A 286 -10.62 18.24 20.92
N CYS A 287 -10.56 17.60 19.74
CA CYS A 287 -11.30 18.00 18.55
C CYS A 287 -12.82 18.08 18.82
N LYS A 288 -13.35 17.13 19.59
CA LYS A 288 -14.78 17.07 19.93
C LYS A 288 -15.25 18.22 20.84
N PRO A 289 -14.68 18.46 22.03
CA PRO A 289 -15.10 19.56 22.90
C PRO A 289 -14.78 20.94 22.33
N LEU A 290 -13.80 21.06 21.43
CA LEU A 290 -13.45 22.33 20.76
C LEU A 290 -14.19 22.56 19.44
N ASP A 291 -15.03 21.61 19.01
CA ASP A 291 -15.82 21.65 17.77
C ASP A 291 -15.01 21.95 16.50
N VAL A 292 -13.84 21.30 16.39
CA VAL A 292 -12.96 21.39 15.22
C VAL A 292 -12.55 19.98 14.79
N ASN A 293 -12.22 19.77 13.51
CA ASN A 293 -11.84 18.44 13.01
C ASN A 293 -10.31 18.21 12.97
N PHE A 294 -9.52 19.24 13.25
CA PHE A 294 -8.06 19.18 13.12
C PHE A 294 -7.37 20.04 14.16
N LEU A 295 -6.45 19.43 14.89
CA LEU A 295 -5.62 20.06 15.91
C LEU A 295 -4.15 19.68 15.74
N ILE A 296 -3.28 20.63 16.00
CA ILE A 296 -1.84 20.42 16.13
C ILE A 296 -1.36 20.91 17.50
N SER A 297 -0.38 20.22 18.07
CA SER A 297 0.34 20.69 19.25
C SER A 297 1.19 21.94 18.97
N GLU A 298 1.58 22.63 20.03
CA GLU A 298 2.54 23.73 19.98
C GLU A 298 3.85 23.33 19.30
N GLN A 299 4.37 22.13 19.59
CA GLN A 299 5.60 21.60 19.04
C GLN A 299 5.53 21.50 17.52
N VAL A 300 4.43 21.00 16.96
CA VAL A 300 4.22 20.96 15.50
C VAL A 300 4.13 22.38 14.94
N ARG A 301 3.42 23.28 15.62
CA ARG A 301 3.23 24.69 15.21
C ARG A 301 4.56 25.45 15.12
N GLU A 302 5.55 25.15 15.96
CA GLU A 302 6.88 25.79 15.96
C GLU A 302 7.65 25.61 14.65
N HIS A 303 7.43 24.49 13.98
CA HIS A 303 8.09 24.13 12.74
C HIS A 303 7.31 24.54 11.48
N LEU A 304 6.21 25.27 11.65
CA LEU A 304 5.31 25.63 10.55
C LEU A 304 5.23 27.12 10.32
N LYS A 305 5.23 27.50 9.05
CA LYS A 305 4.92 28.87 8.61
C LYS A 305 3.40 29.05 8.46
N GLY A 306 2.95 30.29 8.52
CA GLY A 306 1.56 30.67 8.25
C GLY A 306 0.76 31.05 9.50
N LYS A 307 -0.54 31.30 9.31
CA LYS A 307 -1.44 31.75 10.37
C LYS A 307 -2.20 30.56 10.95
N TRP A 308 -1.91 30.26 12.20
CA TRP A 308 -2.59 29.25 13.00
C TRP A 308 -3.44 29.93 14.07
N GLN A 309 -4.62 29.39 14.35
CA GLN A 309 -5.48 29.87 15.43
C GLN A 309 -5.20 29.05 16.67
N SER A 310 -4.72 29.71 17.74
CA SER A 310 -4.66 29.11 19.07
C SER A 310 -6.07 28.90 19.62
N LEU A 311 -6.31 27.72 20.20
CA LEU A 311 -7.51 27.39 20.95
C LEU A 311 -7.21 27.28 22.45
N GLY A 312 -6.10 27.88 22.90
CA GLY A 312 -5.69 27.94 24.29
C GLY A 312 -4.91 26.71 24.77
N LYS A 313 -4.54 26.75 26.05
CA LYS A 313 -3.81 25.70 26.77
C LYS A 313 -4.78 24.72 27.39
N HIS A 314 -4.47 23.43 27.28
CA HIS A 314 -5.30 22.34 27.79
C HIS A 314 -4.45 21.36 28.59
N ALA A 315 -4.95 20.99 29.76
CA ALA A 315 -4.36 19.90 30.54
C ALA A 315 -4.71 18.56 29.88
N LEU A 316 -3.69 17.83 29.42
CA LEU A 316 -3.85 16.48 28.90
C LEU A 316 -3.71 15.49 30.07
N ARG A 317 -4.70 14.60 30.25
CA ARG A 317 -4.73 13.66 31.38
C ARG A 317 -3.47 12.79 31.43
N GLY A 318 -2.60 12.97 32.41
CA GLY A 318 -1.36 12.19 32.54
C GLY A 318 -0.18 12.76 31.77
N VAL A 319 -0.26 14.02 31.34
CA VAL A 319 0.88 14.89 31.01
C VAL A 319 1.08 15.85 32.18
N GLY A 320 2.34 16.17 32.50
CA GLY A 320 2.67 17.05 33.62
C GLY A 320 2.31 18.51 33.38
N ASP A 321 2.41 18.98 32.14
CA ASP A 321 2.21 20.38 31.74
C ASP A 321 1.03 20.55 30.77
N GLU A 322 0.44 21.75 30.75
CA GLU A 322 -0.58 22.10 29.76
C GLU A 322 0.04 22.30 28.37
N ILE A 323 -0.63 21.82 27.33
CA ILE A 323 -0.20 21.98 25.94
C ILE A 323 -1.13 22.99 25.25
N GLU A 324 -0.55 23.95 24.55
CA GLU A 324 -1.31 24.82 23.65
C GLU A 324 -1.61 24.10 22.34
N VAL A 325 -2.87 24.15 21.90
CA VAL A 325 -3.31 23.51 20.65
C VAL A 325 -3.77 24.54 19.64
N PHE A 326 -3.53 24.23 18.37
CA PHE A 326 -3.80 25.13 17.26
C PHE A 326 -4.63 24.43 16.19
N THR A 327 -5.40 25.21 15.43
CA THR A 327 -6.12 24.75 14.24
C THR A 327 -5.87 25.67 13.06
N VAL A 328 -6.29 25.24 11.86
CA VAL A 328 -6.24 26.06 10.65
C VAL A 328 -7.13 27.29 10.84
N LYS A 329 -6.59 28.47 10.51
CA LYS A 329 -7.36 29.71 10.57
C LYS A 329 -8.37 29.74 9.42
N SER A 330 -9.67 29.78 9.75
CA SER A 330 -10.77 30.06 8.83
C SER A 330 -10.63 31.43 8.16
#